data_AF-W1VIJ4-F1
#
_entry.id   AF-W1VIJ4-F1
#
_cell.length_a   1.000
_cell.length_b   1.000
_cell.length_c   1.000
_cell.angle_alpha   90.00
_cell.angle_beta   90.00
_cell.angle_gamma   90.00
#
_symmetry.space_group_name_H-M   'P 1'
#
loop_
_entity.id
_entity.type
_entity.pdbx_description
1 polymer ?
#
loop_
_entity_poly.entity_id
_entity_poly.type
_entity_poly.pdbx_seq_one_letter_code
_entity_poly.pdbx_strand_id
1 'polypeptide(L)'
;MTALLATAIPMIAPASFTPSTTAVGGSVALTALVGLVPLLVFFVLMGVFKVATHWCALLSLAVAGVIAVTAFSMPVGMTALAASQGAAMGLLPIIYIIVAAVWLYNLTETSGRSQDLKAVFNTIGKGDQRAQALIVAFCFCGLLEGLAGFGAPVAISGAMLLTLGVRP
;
A
#
# COMPACT_ATOMS: atom_id res chain seq x y z
N MET A 1 -29.03 8.32 -46.80
CA MET A 1 -29.44 7.57 -45.60
C MET A 1 -28.26 6.75 -45.09
N THR A 2 -27.16 7.40 -44.65
CA THR A 2 -25.95 6.70 -44.13
C THR A 2 -24.97 7.62 -43.39
N ALA A 3 -25.35 8.87 -43.05
CA ALA A 3 -24.46 9.85 -42.40
C ALA A 3 -25.04 10.42 -41.10
N LEU A 4 -25.97 9.70 -40.45
CA LEU A 4 -26.75 10.22 -39.30
C LEU A 4 -26.62 9.36 -38.03
N LEU A 5 -25.49 8.68 -37.86
CA LEU A 5 -25.24 7.81 -36.68
C LEU A 5 -23.89 8.08 -35.97
N ALA A 6 -23.13 9.11 -36.37
CA ALA A 6 -21.83 9.43 -35.77
C ALA A 6 -21.87 10.55 -34.69
N THR A 7 -23.06 11.10 -34.39
CA THR A 7 -23.23 12.21 -33.45
C THR A 7 -24.22 11.84 -32.35
N ALA A 8 -23.71 11.27 -31.26
CA ALA A 8 -24.20 11.43 -29.88
C ALA A 8 -23.64 10.34 -28.95
N ILE A 9 -22.32 10.17 -28.90
CA ILE A 9 -21.73 9.83 -27.60
C ILE A 9 -21.58 11.20 -26.93
N PRO A 10 -22.36 11.54 -25.88
CA PRO A 10 -22.05 12.73 -25.12
C PRO A 10 -20.61 12.53 -24.63
N MET A 11 -19.69 13.40 -25.06
CA MET A 11 -18.41 13.53 -24.36
C MET A 11 -18.79 13.95 -22.94
N ILE A 12 -18.88 12.97 -22.03
CA ILE A 12 -18.82 13.20 -20.60
C ILE A 12 -17.45 13.83 -20.42
N ALA A 13 -17.40 15.16 -20.32
CA ALA A 13 -16.17 15.83 -19.90
C ALA A 13 -15.72 15.12 -18.62
N PRO A 14 -14.48 14.61 -18.53
CA PRO A 14 -14.02 14.00 -17.31
C PRO A 14 -14.15 15.07 -16.23
N ALA A 15 -15.03 14.82 -15.24
CA ALA A 15 -15.14 15.64 -14.06
C ALA A 15 -13.78 15.55 -13.34
N SER A 16 -12.89 16.49 -13.66
CA SER A 16 -11.54 16.55 -13.15
C SER A 16 -11.51 17.65 -12.10
N PHE A 17 -11.05 17.28 -10.91
CA PHE A 17 -10.84 18.21 -9.82
C PHE A 17 -9.35 18.32 -9.57
N THR A 18 -8.83 19.55 -9.59
CA THR A 18 -7.44 19.86 -9.26
C THR A 18 -7.42 20.79 -8.06
N PRO A 19 -6.93 20.33 -6.89
CA PRO A 19 -6.87 21.18 -5.71
C PRO A 19 -5.84 22.30 -5.91
N SER A 20 -6.15 23.50 -5.40
CA SER A 20 -5.18 24.58 -5.32
C SER A 20 -4.09 24.26 -4.28
N THR A 21 -2.83 24.54 -4.61
CA THR A 21 -1.70 24.38 -3.68
C THR A 21 -1.71 25.37 -2.52
N THR A 22 -2.56 26.41 -2.58
CA THR A 22 -2.75 27.43 -1.55
C THR A 22 -4.18 27.44 -0.99
N ALA A 23 -4.92 26.32 -1.15
CA ALA A 23 -6.30 26.19 -0.73
C ALA A 23 -6.54 26.58 0.74
N VAL A 24 -5.57 26.34 1.62
CA VAL A 24 -5.65 26.66 3.04
C VAL A 24 -4.84 27.92 3.34
N GLY A 25 -5.53 29.01 3.67
CA GLY A 25 -4.92 30.24 4.17
C GLY A 25 -3.94 30.93 3.22
N GLY A 26 -4.01 30.64 1.91
CA GLY A 26 -3.12 31.22 0.90
C GLY A 26 -1.67 30.72 0.95
N SER A 27 -1.36 29.72 1.79
CA SER A 27 0.00 29.22 2.01
C SER A 27 0.13 27.75 1.62
N VAL A 28 1.21 27.45 0.90
CA VAL A 28 1.57 26.08 0.52
C VAL A 28 1.88 25.24 1.75
N ALA A 29 2.56 25.80 2.74
CA ALA A 29 2.93 25.08 3.96
C ALA A 29 1.70 24.68 4.78
N LEU A 30 0.72 25.59 4.94
CA LEU A 30 -0.52 25.30 5.64
C LEU A 30 -1.35 24.25 4.89
N THR A 31 -1.44 24.37 3.57
CA THR A 31 -2.16 23.41 2.73
C THR A 31 -1.52 22.01 2.81
N ALA A 32 -0.19 21.92 2.83
CA ALA A 32 0.53 20.67 3.01
C ALA A 32 0.32 20.07 4.40
N LEU A 33 0.36 20.87 5.46
CA LEU A 33 0.11 20.41 6.83
C LEU A 33 -1.30 19.86 7.00
N VAL A 34 -2.31 20.52 6.42
CA VAL A 34 -3.69 20.00 6.41
C VAL A 34 -3.80 18.71 5.61
N GLY A 35 -3.10 18.61 4.48
CA GLY A 35 -3.04 17.38 3.68
C GLY A 35 -2.42 16.18 4.41
N LEU A 36 -1.53 16.43 5.39
CA LEU A 36 -0.92 15.38 6.21
C LEU A 36 -1.82 14.84 7.32
N VAL A 37 -2.89 15.56 7.70
CA VAL A 37 -3.74 15.21 8.85
C VAL A 37 -4.28 13.78 8.79
N PRO A 38 -4.82 13.26 7.66
CA PRO A 38 -5.32 11.88 7.61
C PRO A 38 -4.22 10.86 7.95
N LEU A 39 -3.02 11.07 7.41
CA LEU A 39 -1.87 10.21 7.64
C LEU A 39 -1.42 10.25 9.11
N LEU A 40 -1.39 11.44 9.72
CA LEU A 40 -1.12 11.57 11.15
C LEU A 40 -2.16 10.85 12.00
N VAL A 41 -3.45 10.99 11.67
CA VAL A 41 -4.55 10.28 12.36
C VAL A 41 -4.33 8.77 12.27
N PHE A 42 -4.01 8.24 11.09
CA PHE A 42 -3.74 6.82 10.89
C PHE A 42 -2.60 6.32 11.80
N PHE A 43 -1.44 6.97 11.75
CA PHE A 43 -0.26 6.54 12.51
C PHE A 43 -0.39 6.75 14.02
N VAL A 44 -1.07 7.81 14.46
CA VAL A 44 -1.32 8.06 15.89
C VAL A 44 -2.29 7.03 16.46
N LEU A 45 -3.38 6.72 15.74
CA LEU A 45 -4.33 5.68 16.16
C LEU A 45 -3.67 4.29 16.25
N MET A 46 -2.81 3.95 15.28
CA MET A 46 -2.13 2.67 15.25
C MET A 46 -0.97 2.59 16.25
N GLY A 47 -0.12 3.62 16.32
CA GLY A 47 1.11 3.60 17.12
C GLY A 47 0.87 3.90 18.60
N VAL A 48 0.06 4.92 18.90
CA VAL A 48 -0.17 5.38 20.27
C VAL A 48 -1.36 4.65 20.89
N PHE A 49 -2.51 4.68 20.21
CA PHE A 49 -3.75 4.10 20.73
C PHE A 49 -3.88 2.59 20.47
N LYS A 50 -3.00 2.01 19.65
CA LYS A 50 -2.99 0.58 19.30
C LYS A 50 -4.36 0.06 18.81
N VAL A 51 -5.09 0.92 18.11
CA VAL A 51 -6.38 0.57 17.49
C VAL A 51 -6.12 -0.40 16.33
N ALA A 52 -7.04 -1.32 16.08
CA ALA A 52 -6.91 -2.28 14.99
C ALA A 52 -6.82 -1.55 13.63
N THR A 53 -5.91 -2.01 12.76
CA THR A 53 -5.53 -1.34 11.50
C THR A 53 -6.72 -1.00 10.60
N HIS A 54 -7.74 -1.86 10.55
CA HIS A 54 -8.94 -1.62 9.75
C HIS A 54 -9.74 -0.40 10.23
N TRP A 55 -9.84 -0.19 11.55
CA TRP A 55 -10.48 1.01 12.11
C TRP A 55 -9.64 2.26 11.89
N CYS A 56 -8.31 2.17 12.02
CA CYS A 56 -7.42 3.29 11.70
C CYS A 56 -7.59 3.74 10.24
N ALA A 57 -7.66 2.78 9.31
CA ALA A 57 -7.86 3.06 7.89
C ALA A 57 -9.21 3.73 7.61
N LEU A 58 -10.30 3.21 8.20
CA LEU A 58 -11.65 3.78 8.02
C LEU A 58 -11.77 5.19 8.60
N LEU A 59 -11.22 5.42 9.80
CA LEU A 59 -11.23 6.75 10.44
C LEU A 59 -10.37 7.74 9.65
N SER A 60 -9.18 7.33 9.20
CA SER A 60 -8.32 8.15 8.34
C SER A 60 -9.01 8.50 7.02
N LEU A 61 -9.73 7.55 6.40
CA LEU A 61 -10.50 7.79 5.18
C LEU A 61 -11.62 8.80 5.43
N ALA A 62 -12.34 8.69 6.55
CA ALA A 62 -13.37 9.64 6.92
C ALA A 62 -12.80 11.06 7.11
N VAL A 63 -11.67 11.18 7.81
CA VAL A 63 -10.96 12.46 8.00
C VAL A 63 -10.50 13.03 6.65
N ALA A 64 -9.93 12.20 5.78
CA ALA A 64 -9.54 12.61 4.42
C ALA A 64 -10.74 13.13 3.62
N GLY A 65 -11.89 12.45 3.68
CA GLY A 65 -13.11 12.89 3.02
C GLY A 65 -13.62 14.23 3.54
N VAL A 66 -13.62 14.43 4.86
CA VAL A 66 -14.02 15.71 5.47
C VAL A 66 -13.09 16.84 5.02
N ILE A 67 -11.78 16.62 5.02
CA ILE A 67 -10.79 17.61 4.60
C ILE A 67 -10.91 17.91 3.10
N ALA A 68 -11.11 16.90 2.26
CA ALA A 68 -11.29 17.08 0.82
C ALA A 68 -12.47 18.01 0.51
N VAL A 69 -13.60 17.81 1.19
CA VAL A 69 -14.80 18.63 0.98
C VAL A 69 -14.66 20.02 1.59
N THR A 70 -14.12 20.13 2.82
CA THR A 70 -14.11 21.40 3.57
C THR A 70 -12.92 22.30 3.26
N ALA A 71 -11.70 21.75 3.23
CA ALA A 71 -10.47 22.52 3.04
C ALA A 71 -10.10 22.68 1.57
N PHE A 72 -10.38 21.67 0.75
CA PHE A 72 -10.06 21.70 -0.68
C PHE A 72 -11.26 22.04 -1.56
N SER A 73 -12.48 22.12 -1.02
CA SER A 73 -13.70 22.40 -1.79
C SER A 73 -13.98 21.38 -2.90
N MET A 74 -13.62 20.12 -2.68
CA MET A 74 -13.90 19.03 -3.61
C MET A 74 -15.38 18.62 -3.54
N PRO A 75 -16.09 18.47 -4.67
CA PRO A 75 -17.46 17.99 -4.65
C PRO A 75 -17.60 16.60 -4.04
N VAL A 76 -18.66 16.38 -3.26
CA VAL A 76 -18.89 15.11 -2.52
C VAL A 76 -18.91 13.90 -3.46
N GLY A 77 -19.53 14.04 -4.64
CA GLY A 77 -19.56 12.96 -5.64
C GLY A 77 -18.16 12.56 -6.13
N MET A 78 -17.29 13.54 -6.39
CA MET A 78 -15.91 13.25 -6.78
C MET A 78 -15.10 12.67 -5.61
N THR A 79 -15.36 13.11 -4.38
CA THR A 79 -14.70 12.59 -3.18
C THR A 79 -14.99 11.10 -3.00
N ALA A 80 -16.25 10.69 -3.18
CA ALA A 80 -16.65 9.29 -3.12
C ALA A 80 -16.04 8.46 -4.26
N LEU A 81 -15.97 9.01 -5.48
CA LEU A 81 -15.31 8.37 -6.62
C LEU A 81 -13.80 8.20 -6.40
N ALA A 82 -13.12 9.19 -5.83
CA ALA A 82 -11.70 9.09 -5.48
C ALA A 82 -11.47 8.03 -4.38
N ALA A 83 -12.34 7.98 -3.38
CA ALA A 83 -12.28 6.96 -2.33
C ALA A 83 -12.47 5.54 -2.90
N SER A 84 -13.46 5.33 -3.78
CA SER A 84 -13.70 4.03 -4.41
C SER A 84 -12.61 3.65 -5.40
N GLN A 85 -12.04 4.61 -6.13
CA GLN A 85 -10.86 4.40 -6.97
C GLN A 85 -9.68 3.93 -6.10
N GLY A 86 -9.39 4.61 -4.99
CA GLY A 86 -8.34 4.21 -4.05
C GLY A 86 -8.59 2.80 -3.50
N ALA A 87 -9.83 2.47 -3.14
CA ALA A 87 -10.20 1.14 -2.69
C ALA A 87 -9.99 0.07 -3.78
N ALA A 88 -10.37 0.34 -5.03
CA ALA A 88 -10.14 -0.59 -6.13
C ALA A 88 -8.63 -0.79 -6.40
N MET A 89 -7.87 0.31 -6.42
CA MET A 89 -6.41 0.28 -6.63
C MET A 89 -5.65 -0.39 -5.48
N GLY A 90 -6.18 -0.38 -4.25
CA GLY A 90 -5.57 -1.07 -3.12
C GLY A 90 -6.01 -2.53 -3.00
N LEU A 91 -7.32 -2.79 -3.05
CA LEU A 91 -7.87 -4.12 -2.81
C LEU A 91 -7.59 -5.10 -3.94
N LEU A 92 -7.69 -4.66 -5.21
CA LEU A 92 -7.47 -5.57 -6.34
C LEU A 92 -6.06 -6.16 -6.36
N PRO A 93 -4.96 -5.37 -6.24
CA PRO A 93 -3.62 -5.94 -6.19
C PRO A 93 -3.40 -6.82 -4.96
N ILE A 94 -3.89 -6.41 -3.78
CA ILE A 94 -3.72 -7.19 -2.54
C ILE A 94 -4.38 -8.57 -2.67
N ILE A 95 -5.64 -8.62 -3.12
CA ILE A 95 -6.36 -9.88 -3.31
C ILE A 95 -5.65 -10.75 -4.33
N TYR A 96 -5.21 -10.17 -5.45
CA TYR A 96 -4.48 -10.89 -6.49
C TYR A 96 -3.18 -11.52 -5.97
N ILE A 97 -2.39 -10.78 -5.19
CA ILE A 97 -1.15 -11.27 -4.59
C ILE A 97 -1.42 -12.43 -3.63
N ILE A 98 -2.44 -12.33 -2.77
CA ILE A 98 -2.77 -13.39 -1.81
C ILE A 98 -3.20 -14.67 -2.54
N VAL A 99 -4.06 -14.55 -3.56
CA VAL A 99 -4.50 -15.70 -4.36
C VAL A 99 -3.31 -16.36 -5.07
N ALA A 100 -2.45 -15.56 -5.71
CA ALA A 100 -1.25 -16.07 -6.38
C ALA A 100 -0.28 -16.75 -5.40
N ALA A 101 -0.09 -16.17 -4.20
CA ALA A 101 0.77 -16.73 -3.17
C ALA A 101 0.25 -18.07 -2.62
N VAL A 102 -1.05 -18.17 -2.33
CA VAL A 102 -1.68 -19.43 -1.88
C VAL A 102 -1.62 -20.48 -2.98
N TRP A 103 -1.85 -20.10 -4.24
CA TRP A 103 -1.72 -21.00 -5.38
C TRP A 103 -0.29 -21.52 -5.53
N LEU A 104 0.71 -20.63 -5.45
CA LEU A 104 2.13 -21.00 -5.52
C LEU A 104 2.55 -21.90 -4.35
N TYR A 105 2.03 -21.65 -3.14
CA TYR A 105 2.24 -22.51 -1.98
C TYR A 105 1.71 -23.92 -2.24
N ASN A 106 0.46 -24.05 -2.68
CA ASN A 106 -0.15 -25.34 -3.00
C ASN A 106 0.60 -26.08 -4.11
N LEU A 107 1.08 -25.34 -5.12
CA LEU A 107 1.90 -25.90 -6.21
C LEU A 107 3.25 -26.43 -5.69
N THR A 108 3.91 -25.68 -4.81
CA THR A 108 5.20 -26.06 -4.21
C THR A 108 5.06 -27.29 -3.32
N GLU A 109 3.97 -27.36 -2.55
CA GLU A 109 3.68 -28.49 -1.67
C GLU A 109 3.36 -29.76 -2.48
N THR A 110 2.50 -29.64 -3.50
CA THR A 110 2.12 -30.78 -4.36
C THR A 110 3.30 -31.30 -5.19
N SER A 111 4.24 -30.43 -5.57
CA SER A 111 5.45 -30.81 -6.32
C SER A 111 6.57 -31.39 -5.43
N GLY A 112 6.39 -31.46 -4.12
CA GLY A 112 7.39 -32.01 -3.19
C GLY A 112 8.67 -31.17 -3.03
N ARG A 113 8.78 -30.00 -3.68
CA ARG A 113 9.97 -29.11 -3.61
C ARG A 113 10.00 -28.21 -2.37
N SER A 114 9.02 -28.32 -1.48
CA SER A 114 8.96 -27.58 -0.20
C SER A 114 10.22 -27.81 0.67
N GLN A 115 10.84 -29.00 0.58
CA GLN A 115 12.10 -29.31 1.29
C GLN A 115 13.34 -28.63 0.67
N ASP A 116 13.36 -28.44 -0.64
CA ASP A 116 14.49 -27.81 -1.33
C ASP A 116 14.61 -26.33 -0.98
N LEU A 117 13.49 -25.64 -0.79
CA LEU A 117 13.48 -24.25 -0.34
C LEU A 117 14.17 -24.12 1.04
N LYS A 118 13.91 -25.05 1.97
CA LYS A 118 14.54 -25.07 3.30
C LYS A 118 16.05 -25.38 3.22
N ALA A 119 16.46 -26.26 2.31
CA ALA A 119 17.87 -26.63 2.12
C ALA A 119 18.72 -25.46 1.57
N VAL A 120 18.16 -24.65 0.67
CA VAL A 120 18.84 -23.47 0.09
C VAL A 120 19.14 -22.42 1.16
N PHE A 121 18.17 -22.09 2.02
CA PHE A 121 18.40 -21.10 3.10
C PHE A 121 19.44 -21.54 4.11
N ASN A 122 19.53 -22.85 4.41
CA ASN A 122 20.51 -23.38 5.35
C ASN A 122 21.96 -23.31 4.82
N THR A 123 22.14 -23.29 3.49
CA THR A 123 23.46 -23.31 2.85
C THR A 123 24.08 -21.91 2.73
N ILE A 124 23.25 -20.87 2.59
CA ILE A 124 23.70 -19.50 2.25
C ILE A 124 24.48 -18.82 3.38
N GLY A 125 24.12 -19.07 4.65
CA GLY A 125 24.71 -18.37 5.80
C GLY A 125 26.14 -18.80 6.17
N LYS A 126 26.61 -19.95 5.68
CA LYS A 126 27.92 -20.55 6.00
C LYS A 126 28.29 -20.54 7.51
N GLY A 127 27.31 -20.46 8.40
CA GLY A 127 27.49 -20.43 9.86
C GLY A 127 27.80 -19.07 10.50
N ASP A 128 27.94 -17.98 9.75
CA ASP A 128 28.15 -16.63 10.34
C ASP A 128 26.85 -15.82 10.36
N GLN A 129 26.31 -15.67 11.57
CA GLN A 129 25.05 -14.98 11.83
C GLN A 129 25.08 -13.50 11.41
N ARG A 130 26.25 -12.83 11.48
CA ARG A 130 26.36 -11.39 11.14
C ARG A 130 26.29 -11.18 9.64
N ALA A 131 27.06 -11.98 8.89
CA ALA A 131 27.02 -11.95 7.43
C ALA A 131 25.63 -12.34 6.92
N GLN A 132 25.00 -13.34 7.53
CA GLN A 132 23.65 -13.77 7.18
C GLN A 132 22.60 -12.69 7.47
N ALA A 133 22.68 -12.03 8.61
CA ALA A 133 21.81 -10.91 8.93
C ALA A 133 21.95 -9.77 7.92
N LEU A 134 23.18 -9.45 7.48
CA LEU A 134 23.43 -8.38 6.51
C LEU A 134 22.88 -8.73 5.12
N ILE A 135 23.04 -9.98 4.67
CA ILE A 135 22.48 -10.46 3.40
C ILE A 135 20.94 -10.40 3.43
N VAL A 136 20.30 -10.81 4.52
CA VAL A 136 18.83 -10.81 4.65
C VAL A 136 18.29 -9.39 4.82
N ALA A 137 18.83 -8.61 5.76
CA ALA A 137 18.32 -7.29 6.10
C ALA A 137 18.55 -6.25 5.00
N PHE A 138 19.68 -6.34 4.27
CA PHE A 138 20.04 -5.35 3.25
C PHE A 138 19.74 -5.86 1.84
N CYS A 139 20.41 -6.93 1.40
CA CYS A 139 20.33 -7.38 0.02
C CYS A 139 18.95 -7.97 -0.32
N PHE A 140 18.45 -8.90 0.50
CA PHE A 140 17.16 -9.56 0.25
C PHE A 140 15.99 -8.61 0.48
N CYS A 141 15.98 -7.84 1.58
CA CYS A 141 14.96 -6.84 1.81
C CYS A 141 14.93 -5.79 0.68
N GLY A 142 16.09 -5.28 0.25
CA GLY A 142 16.19 -4.31 -0.84
C GLY A 142 15.73 -4.87 -2.19
N LEU A 143 16.10 -6.12 -2.50
CA LEU A 143 15.61 -6.83 -3.69
C LEU A 143 14.07 -6.93 -3.67
N LEU A 144 13.52 -7.42 -2.56
CA LEU A 144 12.08 -7.58 -2.41
C LEU A 144 11.35 -6.23 -2.41
N GLU A 145 11.93 -5.16 -1.85
CA GLU A 145 11.36 -3.81 -1.91
C GLU A 145 11.34 -3.27 -3.34
N GLY A 146 12.40 -3.53 -4.13
CA GLY A 146 12.42 -3.17 -5.55
C GLY A 146 11.37 -3.93 -6.39
N LEU A 147 10.99 -5.14 -5.97
CA LEU A 147 9.96 -5.94 -6.64
C LEU A 147 8.53 -5.66 -6.14
N ALA A 148 8.37 -5.39 -4.84
CA ALA A 148 7.07 -5.25 -4.19
C ALA A 148 6.63 -3.79 -4.00
N GLY A 149 7.52 -2.88 -3.60
CA GLY A 149 7.27 -1.43 -3.49
C GLY A 149 6.29 -0.96 -2.40
N PHE A 150 5.87 -1.83 -1.47
CA PHE A 150 4.82 -1.54 -0.48
C PHE A 150 5.22 -1.82 0.98
N GLY A 151 6.52 -1.88 1.31
CA GLY A 151 7.00 -2.08 2.69
C GLY A 151 6.73 -3.47 3.32
N ALA A 152 5.94 -4.33 2.66
CA ALA A 152 5.77 -5.74 3.03
C ALA A 152 7.10 -6.53 3.15
N PRO A 153 8.12 -6.28 2.31
CA PRO A 153 9.46 -6.88 2.44
C PRO A 153 10.16 -6.67 3.78
N VAL A 154 9.97 -5.51 4.41
CA VAL A 154 10.56 -5.21 5.72
C VAL A 154 10.00 -6.15 6.79
N ALA A 155 8.69 -6.44 6.75
CA ALA A 155 8.05 -7.37 7.68
C ALA A 155 8.55 -8.82 7.48
N ILE A 156 8.71 -9.26 6.23
CA ILE A 156 9.21 -10.61 5.90
C ILE A 156 10.67 -10.76 6.36
N SER A 157 11.52 -9.80 6.03
CA SER A 157 12.93 -9.80 6.42
C SER A 157 13.10 -9.73 7.93
N GLY A 158 12.28 -8.93 8.63
CA GLY A 158 12.25 -8.87 10.09
C GLY A 158 11.92 -10.22 10.72
N ALA A 159 10.88 -10.90 10.24
CA ALA A 159 10.54 -12.25 10.70
C ALA A 159 11.68 -13.25 10.45
N MET A 160 12.32 -13.19 9.27
CA MET A 160 13.48 -14.04 8.96
C MET A 160 14.66 -13.79 9.90
N LEU A 161 14.99 -12.53 10.21
CA LEU A 161 16.08 -12.20 11.14
C LEU A 161 15.81 -12.75 12.55
N LEU A 162 14.56 -12.68 13.03
CA LEU A 162 14.16 -13.29 14.30
C LEU A 162 14.33 -14.82 14.27
N THR A 163 13.96 -15.48 13.16
CA THR A 163 14.19 -16.93 13.01
C THR A 163 15.67 -17.31 12.96
N LEU A 164 16.54 -16.39 12.56
CA LEU A 164 17.99 -16.54 12.56
C LEU A 164 18.64 -16.23 13.92
N GLY A 165 17.84 -15.91 14.95
CA GLY A 165 18.33 -15.65 16.31
C GLY A 165 18.89 -14.23 16.51
N VAL A 166 18.62 -13.31 15.59
CA VAL A 166 18.91 -11.88 15.80
C VAL A 166 17.94 -11.36 16.86
N ARG A 167 18.47 -10.69 17.90
CA ARG A 167 17.65 -10.19 19.01
C ARG A 167 16.83 -8.98 18.53
N PRO A 168 15.52 -8.91 18.84
CA PRO A 168 14.64 -7.79 18.46
C PRO A 168 15.04 -6.46 19.10
#